data_AF-A0A516V7H9-F1
#
_entry.id   AF-A0A516V7H9-F1
#
_cell.length_a   1.000
_cell.length_b   1.000
_cell.length_c   1.000
_cell.angle_alpha   90.00
_cell.angle_beta   90.00
_cell.angle_gamma   90.00
#
_symmetry.space_group_name_H-M   'P 1'
#
loop_
_entity.id
_entity.type
_entity.pdbx_description
1 polymer ?
#
loop_
_entity_poly.entity_id
_entity_poly.type
_entity_poly.pdbx_seq_one_letter_code
_entity_poly.pdbx_strand_id
1 'polypeptide(L)'
;MKHTIAVALAATLCMAGAGNVVAKEKPHATVATYHGKDAADAGRALLDIALKQAGKGSWERIAVGRAYYLGGYKAEGQAIFDSVMGAKPEASDMFRIARVYQEAGEWDRAKALFDRYLAAEPDNEKGLAEIGAYYLLHGDRARAEQLFDRSFQVSPDELWATLAAADGYLNVKPEE
;
A
#
# COMPACT_ATOMS: atom_id res chain seq x y z
N MET A 1 77.73 4.96 46.75
CA MET A 1 77.31 3.65 47.31
C MET A 1 75.79 3.66 47.31
N LYS A 2 74.99 2.84 46.60
CA LYS A 2 75.19 1.58 45.86
C LYS A 2 74.18 1.53 44.68
N HIS A 3 74.53 0.71 43.70
CA HIS A 3 73.83 0.34 42.44
C HIS A 3 72.38 -0.15 42.68
N THR A 4 71.44 -0.30 41.73
CA THR A 4 71.50 -1.10 40.48
C THR A 4 70.16 -1.00 39.70
N ILE A 5 70.23 -0.72 38.39
CA ILE A 5 69.63 -1.41 37.22
C ILE A 5 68.10 -1.71 37.10
N ALA A 6 67.53 -1.14 36.02
CA ALA A 6 66.59 -1.63 34.98
C ALA A 6 65.26 -2.35 35.30
N VAL A 7 64.22 -2.02 34.51
CA VAL A 7 63.60 -2.83 33.43
C VAL A 7 62.19 -2.29 33.12
N ALA A 8 61.86 -2.23 31.83
CA ALA A 8 60.60 -1.77 31.25
C ALA A 8 59.42 -2.73 31.49
N LEU A 9 58.19 -2.20 31.48
CA LEU A 9 56.98 -3.00 31.24
C LEU A 9 55.95 -2.16 30.45
N ALA A 10 55.62 -2.69 29.27
CA ALA A 10 54.64 -2.16 28.35
C ALA A 10 53.21 -2.33 28.90
N ALA A 11 52.41 -1.25 28.84
CA ALA A 11 50.99 -1.31 29.13
C ALA A 11 50.21 -1.60 27.84
N THR A 12 49.69 -2.81 27.73
CA THR A 12 48.64 -3.17 26.76
C THR A 12 47.31 -2.60 27.25
N LEU A 13 46.85 -1.52 26.62
CA LEU A 13 45.50 -0.98 26.83
C LEU A 13 44.54 -1.61 25.83
N CYS A 14 43.69 -2.53 26.31
CA CYS A 14 42.52 -3.00 25.56
C CYS A 14 41.53 -1.85 25.40
N MET A 15 41.38 -1.32 24.18
CA MET A 15 40.19 -0.52 23.84
C MET A 15 39.11 -1.47 23.33
N ALA A 16 38.17 -1.81 24.21
CA ALA A 16 36.90 -2.38 23.80
C ALA A 16 36.11 -1.31 23.02
N GLY A 17 35.93 -1.53 21.72
CA GLY A 17 35.02 -0.74 20.90
C GLY A 17 33.59 -0.95 21.40
N ALA A 18 33.05 0.04 22.10
CA ALA A 18 31.61 0.14 22.33
C ALA A 18 30.95 0.45 20.98
N GLY A 19 30.61 -0.60 20.25
CA GLY A 19 29.67 -0.53 19.15
C GLY A 19 28.31 -0.11 19.70
N ASN A 20 28.08 1.20 19.79
CA ASN A 20 26.75 1.73 19.96
C ASN A 20 25.97 1.36 18.69
N VAL A 21 25.23 0.27 18.77
CA VAL A 21 24.11 0.00 17.87
C VAL A 21 23.07 1.06 18.20
N VAL A 22 23.22 2.26 17.63
CA VAL A 22 22.14 3.23 17.54
C VAL A 22 21.05 2.51 16.76
N ALA A 23 19.97 2.12 17.45
CA ALA A 23 18.77 1.63 16.79
C ALA A 23 18.42 2.66 15.71
N LYS A 24 18.44 2.25 14.43
CA LYS A 24 18.09 3.14 13.32
C LYS A 24 16.72 3.73 13.62
N GLU A 25 16.67 5.00 14.01
CA GLU A 25 15.43 5.68 14.31
C GLU A 25 14.50 5.56 13.11
N LYS A 26 13.23 5.23 13.37
CA LYS A 26 12.24 5.16 12.29
C LYS A 26 12.13 6.56 11.69
N PRO A 27 12.16 6.70 10.35
CA PRO A 27 12.03 8.00 9.71
C PRO A 27 10.70 8.63 10.13
N HIS A 28 10.71 9.89 10.53
CA HIS A 28 9.54 10.63 10.98
C HIS A 28 9.44 11.98 10.26
N ALA A 29 8.21 12.44 10.03
CA ALA A 29 7.98 13.78 9.51
C ALA A 29 8.36 14.83 10.57
N THR A 30 8.76 16.00 10.12
CA THR A 30 9.02 17.17 10.98
C THR A 30 8.35 18.39 10.37
N VAL A 31 8.25 19.48 11.13
CA VAL A 31 7.73 20.76 10.61
C VAL A 31 8.50 21.20 9.35
N ALA A 32 9.82 20.99 9.30
CA ALA A 32 10.65 21.32 8.14
C ALA A 32 10.33 20.48 6.88
N THR A 33 9.64 19.36 7.03
CA THR A 33 9.23 18.51 5.91
C THR A 33 8.19 19.20 5.04
N TYR A 34 7.32 20.06 5.60
CA TYR A 34 6.16 20.62 4.89
C TYR A 34 5.93 22.12 5.09
N HIS A 35 6.41 22.74 6.18
CA HIS A 35 6.25 24.18 6.39
C HIS A 35 7.08 24.98 5.37
N GLY A 36 6.47 26.01 4.78
CA GLY A 36 7.13 26.93 3.85
C GLY A 36 7.37 26.36 2.44
N LYS A 37 6.95 25.12 2.19
CA LYS A 37 6.94 24.50 0.85
C LYS A 37 5.59 24.73 0.19
N ASP A 38 5.56 24.68 -1.14
CA ASP A 38 4.29 24.50 -1.83
C ASP A 38 3.70 23.11 -1.56
N ALA A 39 2.42 22.93 -1.91
CA ALA A 39 1.69 21.70 -1.61
C ALA A 39 2.28 20.47 -2.31
N ALA A 40 2.84 20.63 -3.51
CA ALA A 40 3.44 19.55 -4.29
C ALA A 40 4.73 19.06 -3.63
N ASP A 41 5.63 19.98 -3.29
CA ASP A 41 6.89 19.70 -2.60
C ASP A 41 6.66 19.14 -1.19
N ALA A 42 5.70 19.69 -0.46
CA ALA A 42 5.32 19.18 0.86
C ALA A 42 4.76 17.76 0.78
N GLY A 43 3.82 17.53 -0.14
CA GLY A 43 3.20 16.23 -0.35
C GLY A 43 4.23 15.17 -0.70
N ARG A 44 5.09 15.43 -1.69
CA ARG A 44 6.15 14.50 -2.08
C ARG A 44 7.13 14.21 -0.95
N ALA A 45 7.58 15.23 -0.22
CA ALA A 45 8.50 15.04 0.90
C ALA A 45 7.88 14.18 2.02
N LEU A 46 6.58 14.34 2.30
CA LEU A 46 5.86 13.51 3.26
C LEU A 46 5.69 12.07 2.76
N LEU A 47 5.38 11.88 1.47
CA LEU A 47 5.22 10.55 0.88
C LEU A 47 6.54 9.76 0.82
N ASP A 48 7.67 10.42 0.60
CA ASP A 48 8.99 9.79 0.70
C ASP A 48 9.29 9.27 2.11
N ILE A 49 8.83 9.97 3.14
CA ILE A 49 8.94 9.52 4.53
C ILE A 49 7.98 8.36 4.78
N ALA A 50 6.72 8.50 4.35
CA ALA A 50 5.69 7.47 4.51
C ALA A 50 6.11 6.15 3.83
N LEU A 51 6.74 6.20 2.65
CA LEU A 51 7.24 5.02 1.96
C LEU A 51 8.31 4.27 2.79
N LYS A 52 9.20 5.02 3.46
CA LYS A 52 10.20 4.42 4.35
C LYS A 52 9.57 3.84 5.61
N GLN A 53 8.52 4.48 6.14
CA GLN A 53 7.76 4.00 7.29
C GLN A 53 6.98 2.71 6.97
N ALA A 54 6.40 2.63 5.77
CA ALA A 54 5.68 1.45 5.27
C ALA A 54 6.55 0.18 5.23
N GLY A 55 7.86 0.34 5.06
CA GLY A 55 8.81 -0.76 5.11
C GLY A 55 8.51 -1.82 4.04
N LYS A 56 8.16 -3.04 4.47
CA LYS A 56 7.87 -4.17 3.57
C LYS A 56 6.37 -4.49 3.44
N GLY A 57 5.48 -3.81 4.17
CA GLY A 57 4.04 -4.09 4.13
C GLY A 57 3.44 -3.67 2.78
N SER A 58 2.73 -4.57 2.10
CA SER A 58 2.09 -4.27 0.82
C SER A 58 0.95 -3.26 1.00
N TRP A 59 0.13 -3.42 2.04
CA TRP A 59 -0.97 -2.50 2.39
C TRP A 59 -0.49 -1.04 2.49
N GLU A 60 0.49 -0.79 3.35
CA GLU A 60 0.98 0.57 3.61
C GLU A 60 1.67 1.14 2.38
N ARG A 61 2.39 0.31 1.63
CA ARG A 61 3.03 0.75 0.38
C ARG A 61 2.00 1.10 -0.69
N ILE A 62 0.94 0.31 -0.83
CA ILE A 62 -0.16 0.63 -1.76
C ILE A 62 -0.83 1.94 -1.36
N ALA A 63 -1.02 2.22 -0.06
CA ALA A 63 -1.57 3.50 0.40
C ALA A 63 -0.67 4.70 0.01
N VAL A 64 0.65 4.56 0.14
CA VAL A 64 1.60 5.57 -0.35
C VAL A 64 1.56 5.68 -1.88
N GLY A 65 1.51 4.55 -2.57
CA GLY A 65 1.35 4.48 -4.02
C GLY A 65 0.07 5.19 -4.49
N ARG A 66 -1.06 5.00 -3.81
CA ARG A 66 -2.33 5.68 -4.06
C ARG A 66 -2.18 7.20 -3.99
N ALA A 67 -1.56 7.69 -2.92
CA ALA A 67 -1.37 9.12 -2.74
C ALA A 67 -0.45 9.73 -3.81
N TYR A 68 0.64 9.05 -4.18
CA TYR A 68 1.47 9.46 -5.32
C TYR A 68 0.67 9.46 -6.63
N TYR A 69 -0.06 8.38 -6.89
CA TYR A 69 -0.77 8.15 -8.14
C TYR A 69 -1.88 9.17 -8.38
N LEU A 70 -2.74 9.38 -7.38
CA LEU A 70 -3.85 10.35 -7.44
C LEU A 70 -3.37 11.79 -7.29
N GLY A 71 -2.23 12.01 -6.65
CA GLY A 71 -1.58 13.33 -6.53
C GLY A 71 -0.91 13.82 -7.82
N GLY A 72 -1.00 13.07 -8.92
CA GLY A 72 -0.43 13.44 -10.23
C GLY A 72 0.98 12.89 -10.48
N TYR A 73 1.63 12.33 -9.46
CA TYR A 73 2.94 11.64 -9.57
C TYR A 73 2.75 10.19 -9.98
N LYS A 74 2.09 9.99 -11.13
CA LYS A 74 1.67 8.65 -11.60
C LYS A 74 2.85 7.69 -11.76
N ALA A 75 4.02 8.18 -12.19
CA ALA A 75 5.20 7.33 -12.36
C ALA A 75 5.71 6.77 -11.03
N GLU A 76 5.79 7.60 -9.98
CA GLU A 76 6.18 7.19 -8.63
C GLU A 76 5.17 6.23 -8.01
N GLY A 77 3.87 6.54 -8.13
CA GLY A 77 2.80 5.64 -7.67
C GLY A 77 2.85 4.29 -8.38
N GLN A 78 3.05 4.31 -9.70
CA GLN A 78 3.16 3.11 -10.52
C GLN A 78 4.34 2.24 -10.10
N ALA A 79 5.51 2.83 -9.90
CA ALA A 79 6.70 2.10 -9.50
C ALA A 79 6.50 1.37 -8.16
N ILE A 80 5.71 1.95 -7.25
CA ILE A 80 5.34 1.30 -5.99
C ILE A 80 4.42 0.10 -6.25
N PHE A 81 3.38 0.27 -7.08
CA PHE A 81 2.49 -0.83 -7.46
C PHE A 81 3.24 -1.97 -8.15
N ASP A 82 4.13 -1.65 -9.09
CA ASP A 82 4.96 -2.64 -9.79
C ASP A 82 5.87 -3.39 -8.81
N SER A 83 6.44 -2.68 -7.83
CA SER A 83 7.27 -3.33 -6.81
C SER A 83 6.47 -4.26 -5.90
N VAL A 84 5.21 -3.93 -5.56
CA VAL A 84 4.33 -4.82 -4.81
C VAL A 84 3.95 -6.04 -5.65
N MET A 85 3.55 -5.81 -6.90
CA MET A 85 3.12 -6.86 -7.83
C MET A 85 4.26 -7.79 -8.28
N GLY A 86 5.50 -7.32 -8.29
CA GLY A 86 6.69 -8.11 -8.66
C GLY A 86 7.24 -9.01 -7.54
N ALA A 87 6.71 -8.92 -6.32
CA ALA A 87 7.11 -9.77 -5.20
C ALA A 87 6.25 -11.04 -5.12
N LYS A 88 5.40 -11.14 -4.10
CA LYS A 88 4.39 -12.19 -3.96
C LYS A 88 3.07 -11.49 -3.62
N PRO A 89 2.36 -10.93 -4.63
CA PRO A 89 1.15 -10.17 -4.37
C PRO A 89 0.04 -11.11 -3.88
N GLU A 90 -0.69 -10.65 -2.87
CA GLU A 90 -1.94 -11.29 -2.47
C GLU A 90 -3.09 -10.84 -3.40
N ALA A 91 -4.19 -11.59 -3.40
CA ALA A 91 -5.41 -11.15 -4.07
C ALA A 91 -5.83 -9.75 -3.56
N SER A 92 -5.74 -9.55 -2.25
CA SER A 92 -6.05 -8.28 -1.61
C SER A 92 -5.20 -7.10 -2.14
N ASP A 93 -3.96 -7.33 -2.56
CA ASP A 93 -3.11 -6.31 -3.18
C ASP A 93 -3.61 -5.92 -4.58
N MET A 94 -3.98 -6.92 -5.39
CA MET A 94 -4.58 -6.70 -6.72
C MET A 94 -5.84 -5.86 -6.62
N PHE A 95 -6.72 -6.20 -5.66
CA PHE A 95 -7.95 -5.47 -5.42
C PHE A 95 -7.71 -4.01 -5.03
N ARG A 96 -6.82 -3.75 -4.07
CA ARG A 96 -6.52 -2.37 -3.64
C ARG A 96 -5.93 -1.53 -4.76
N ILE A 97 -4.99 -2.08 -5.53
CA ILE A 97 -4.41 -1.35 -6.67
C ILE A 97 -5.47 -1.10 -7.75
N ALA A 98 -6.37 -2.06 -7.99
CA ALA A 98 -7.49 -1.88 -8.91
C ALA A 98 -8.40 -0.70 -8.50
N ARG A 99 -8.71 -0.57 -7.20
CA ARG A 99 -9.48 0.57 -6.67
C ARG A 99 -8.78 1.90 -6.93
N VAL A 100 -7.45 1.95 -6.79
CA VAL A 100 -6.71 3.18 -7.13
C VAL A 100 -6.85 3.53 -8.61
N TYR A 101 -6.71 2.55 -9.51
CA TYR A 101 -6.90 2.81 -10.94
C TYR A 101 -8.35 3.24 -11.24
N GLN A 102 -9.33 2.64 -10.58
CA GLN A 102 -10.74 3.02 -10.71
C GLN A 102 -10.94 4.48 -10.28
N GLU A 103 -10.38 4.87 -9.15
CA GLU A 103 -10.44 6.23 -8.63
C GLU A 103 -9.74 7.24 -9.54
N ALA A 104 -8.64 6.82 -10.18
CA ALA A 104 -7.92 7.60 -11.18
C ALA A 104 -8.66 7.69 -12.54
N GLY A 105 -9.82 7.05 -12.69
CA GLY A 105 -10.58 6.99 -13.95
C GLY A 105 -10.00 6.01 -14.98
N GLU A 106 -9.05 5.18 -14.60
CA GLU A 106 -8.34 4.22 -15.46
C GLU A 106 -9.01 2.84 -15.41
N TRP A 107 -10.27 2.80 -15.85
CA TRP A 107 -11.13 1.62 -15.73
C TRP A 107 -10.53 0.35 -16.35
N ASP A 108 -9.94 0.43 -17.54
CA ASP A 108 -9.37 -0.75 -18.20
C ASP A 108 -8.29 -1.44 -17.35
N ARG A 109 -7.50 -0.65 -16.61
CA ARG A 109 -6.45 -1.15 -15.73
C ARG A 109 -7.02 -1.70 -14.43
N ALA A 110 -8.04 -1.03 -13.88
CA ALA A 110 -8.78 -1.52 -12.72
C ALA A 110 -9.43 -2.87 -13.02
N LYS A 111 -10.17 -2.95 -14.14
CA LYS A 111 -10.85 -4.15 -14.63
C LYS A 111 -9.89 -5.34 -14.76
N ALA A 112 -8.73 -5.14 -15.37
CA ALA A 112 -7.74 -6.21 -15.52
C ALA A 112 -7.27 -6.79 -14.17
N LEU A 113 -7.10 -5.95 -13.15
CA LEU A 113 -6.74 -6.41 -11.81
C LEU A 113 -7.93 -7.02 -11.05
N PHE A 114 -9.14 -6.48 -11.21
CA PHE A 114 -10.35 -7.07 -10.66
C PHE A 114 -10.62 -8.47 -11.24
N ASP A 115 -10.43 -8.68 -12.54
CA ASP A 115 -10.59 -10.00 -13.16
C ASP A 115 -9.57 -11.01 -12.60
N ARG A 116 -8.34 -10.58 -12.31
CA ARG A 116 -7.32 -11.41 -11.64
C ARG A 116 -7.68 -11.71 -10.19
N TYR A 117 -8.21 -10.73 -9.46
CA TYR A 117 -8.71 -10.91 -8.10
C TYR A 117 -9.84 -11.94 -8.07
N LEU A 118 -10.85 -11.81 -8.94
CA LEU A 118 -11.99 -12.72 -9.04
C LEU A 118 -11.59 -14.15 -9.41
N ALA A 119 -10.48 -14.32 -10.14
CA ALA A 119 -9.92 -15.63 -10.45
C ALA A 119 -9.19 -16.25 -9.24
N ALA A 120 -8.58 -15.43 -8.39
CA ALA A 120 -7.90 -15.89 -7.18
C ALA A 120 -8.86 -16.15 -6.01
N GLU A 121 -9.93 -15.36 -5.91
CA GLU A 121 -10.92 -15.38 -4.83
C GLU A 121 -12.34 -15.59 -5.42
N PRO A 122 -12.62 -16.76 -6.04
CA PRO A 122 -13.86 -16.98 -6.79
C PRO A 122 -15.12 -16.98 -5.91
N ASP A 123 -14.96 -17.24 -4.61
CA ASP A 123 -16.05 -17.40 -3.64
C ASP A 123 -15.99 -16.31 -2.55
N ASN A 124 -15.32 -15.19 -2.79
CA ASN A 124 -15.37 -14.04 -1.89
C ASN A 124 -16.59 -13.18 -2.23
N GLU A 125 -17.69 -13.37 -1.51
CA GLU A 125 -18.97 -12.69 -1.73
C GLU A 125 -18.83 -11.16 -1.69
N LYS A 126 -18.14 -10.60 -0.69
CA LYS A 126 -17.93 -9.15 -0.60
C LYS A 126 -17.21 -8.63 -1.84
N GLY A 127 -16.12 -9.29 -2.24
CA GLY A 127 -15.33 -8.91 -3.41
C GLY A 127 -16.11 -9.05 -4.73
N LEU A 128 -16.94 -10.09 -4.86
CA LEU A 128 -17.84 -10.28 -6.00
C LEU A 128 -18.80 -9.10 -6.14
N ALA A 129 -19.51 -8.76 -5.06
CA ALA A 129 -20.47 -7.66 -5.09
C ALA A 129 -19.80 -6.30 -5.26
N GLU A 130 -18.70 -6.03 -4.57
CA GLU A 130 -17.98 -4.75 -4.69
C GLU A 130 -17.45 -4.52 -6.11
N ILE A 131 -16.91 -5.56 -6.76
CA ILE A 131 -16.49 -5.48 -8.17
C ILE A 131 -17.70 -5.33 -9.09
N GLY A 132 -18.79 -6.05 -8.81
CA GLY A 132 -20.05 -5.90 -9.54
C GLY A 132 -20.55 -4.45 -9.53
N ALA A 133 -20.49 -3.78 -8.37
CA ALA A 133 -20.84 -2.38 -8.25
C ALA A 133 -19.96 -1.48 -9.13
N TYR A 134 -18.64 -1.71 -9.16
CA TYR A 134 -17.76 -0.98 -10.09
C TYR A 134 -18.11 -1.21 -11.56
N TYR A 135 -18.41 -2.45 -11.97
CA TYR A 135 -18.88 -2.73 -13.34
C TYR A 135 -20.14 -1.95 -13.68
N LEU A 136 -21.08 -1.84 -12.75
CA LEU A 136 -22.32 -1.09 -12.93
C LEU A 136 -22.08 0.42 -13.07
N LEU A 137 -21.20 0.99 -12.24
CA LEU A 137 -20.78 2.40 -12.33
C LEU A 137 -20.10 2.73 -13.66
N HIS A 138 -19.49 1.73 -14.30
CA HIS A 138 -18.87 1.85 -15.62
C HIS A 138 -19.79 1.39 -16.77
N GLY A 139 -21.07 1.17 -16.51
CA GLY A 139 -22.11 0.91 -17.52
C GLY A 139 -22.26 -0.54 -17.96
N ASP A 140 -21.47 -1.47 -17.43
CA ASP A 140 -21.59 -2.90 -17.74
C ASP A 140 -22.52 -3.59 -16.74
N ARG A 141 -23.81 -3.29 -16.90
CA ARG A 141 -24.88 -3.85 -16.06
C ARG A 141 -24.91 -5.37 -16.11
N ALA A 142 -24.72 -5.96 -17.29
CA ALA A 142 -24.82 -7.40 -17.47
C ALA A 142 -23.74 -8.13 -16.65
N ARG A 143 -22.51 -7.62 -16.65
CA ARG A 143 -21.44 -8.19 -15.83
C ARG A 143 -21.66 -7.97 -14.34
N ALA A 144 -22.17 -6.80 -13.96
CA ALA A 144 -22.50 -6.50 -12.57
C ALA A 144 -23.53 -7.49 -12.01
N GLU A 145 -24.64 -7.71 -12.71
CA GLU A 145 -25.71 -8.64 -12.30
C GLU A 145 -25.18 -10.07 -12.14
N GLN A 146 -24.33 -10.55 -13.05
CA GLN A 146 -23.69 -11.86 -12.90
C GLN A 146 -22.84 -11.99 -11.64
N LEU A 147 -22.15 -10.92 -11.24
CA LEU A 147 -21.31 -10.91 -10.05
C LEU A 147 -22.16 -10.82 -8.77
N PHE A 148 -23.23 -10.02 -8.78
CA PHE A 148 -24.19 -9.98 -7.67
C PHE A 148 -24.88 -11.34 -7.47
N ASP A 149 -25.34 -11.98 -8.55
CA ASP A 149 -25.97 -13.30 -8.48
C ASP A 149 -25.03 -14.33 -7.85
N ARG A 150 -23.76 -14.34 -8.26
CA ARG A 150 -22.74 -15.21 -7.66
C ARG A 150 -22.49 -14.87 -6.19
N SER A 151 -22.38 -13.60 -5.84
CA SER A 151 -22.20 -13.16 -4.46
C SER A 151 -23.32 -13.68 -3.56
N PHE A 152 -24.58 -13.51 -3.98
CA PHE A 152 -25.75 -13.94 -3.20
C PHE A 152 -25.94 -15.46 -3.19
N GLN A 153 -25.37 -16.20 -4.16
CA GLN A 153 -25.30 -17.66 -4.09
C GLN A 153 -24.29 -18.15 -3.05
N VAL A 154 -23.17 -17.45 -2.88
CA VAL A 154 -22.16 -17.79 -1.87
C VAL A 154 -22.68 -17.48 -0.47
N SER A 155 -23.18 -16.26 -0.26
CA SER A 155 -23.77 -15.84 1.02
C SER A 155 -24.96 -14.90 0.79
N PRO A 156 -26.21 -15.40 0.93
CA PRO A 156 -27.41 -14.58 0.74
C PRO A 156 -27.58 -13.47 1.79
N ASP A 157 -27.06 -13.67 3.00
CA ASP A 157 -27.29 -12.80 4.16
C ASP A 157 -26.09 -11.89 4.50
N GLU A 158 -25.15 -11.71 3.55
CA GLU A 158 -24.01 -10.81 3.72
C GLU A 158 -24.42 -9.35 3.49
N LEU A 159 -24.39 -8.56 4.57
CA LEU A 159 -24.78 -7.15 4.58
C LEU A 159 -23.99 -6.34 3.55
N TRP A 160 -22.67 -6.50 3.52
CA TRP A 160 -21.80 -5.68 2.67
C TRP A 160 -21.98 -6.01 1.18
N ALA A 161 -22.28 -7.26 0.86
CA ALA A 161 -22.61 -7.64 -0.51
C ALA A 161 -23.91 -6.99 -1.00
N THR A 162 -24.94 -7.00 -0.15
CA THR A 162 -26.22 -6.35 -0.44
C THR A 162 -26.05 -4.83 -0.59
N LEU A 163 -25.27 -4.22 0.31
CA LEU A 163 -24.99 -2.79 0.29
C LEU A 163 -24.22 -2.39 -0.99
N ALA A 164 -23.17 -3.12 -1.37
CA ALA A 164 -22.40 -2.83 -2.58
C ALA A 164 -23.28 -2.88 -3.85
N ALA A 165 -24.17 -3.86 -3.95
CA ALA A 165 -25.11 -3.94 -5.06
C ALA A 165 -26.05 -2.73 -5.10
N ALA A 166 -26.59 -2.32 -3.93
CA ALA A 166 -27.42 -1.13 -3.82
C ALA A 166 -26.64 0.14 -4.19
N ASP A 167 -25.42 0.31 -3.71
CA ASP A 167 -24.53 1.43 -4.03
C ASP A 167 -24.32 1.56 -5.54
N GLY A 168 -23.98 0.44 -6.21
CA GLY A 168 -23.82 0.42 -7.66
C GLY A 168 -25.05 0.90 -8.41
N TYR A 169 -26.26 0.48 -8.01
CA TYR A 169 -27.52 0.93 -8.62
C TYR A 169 -27.86 2.39 -8.33
N LEU A 170 -27.43 2.90 -7.16
CA LEU A 170 -27.64 4.29 -6.76
C LEU A 170 -26.54 5.23 -7.26
N ASN A 171 -25.61 4.72 -8.08
CA ASN A 171 -24.45 5.47 -8.56
C ASN A 171 -23.55 6.00 -7.42
N VAL A 172 -23.46 5.21 -6.35
CA VAL A 172 -22.58 5.43 -5.19
C VAL A 172 -21.39 4.48 -5.32
N LYS A 173 -20.18 4.95 -5.02
CA LYS A 173 -18.99 4.10 -4.98
C LYS A 173 -19.02 3.28 -3.69
N PRO A 174 -18.76 1.95 -3.73
CA PRO A 174 -18.66 1.14 -2.53
C PRO A 174 -17.60 1.67 -1.55
N GLU A 175 -17.89 1.57 -0.26
CA GLU A 175 -16.99 1.99 0.82
C GLU A 175 -15.73 1.09 0.94
N GLU A 176 -14.66 1.61 1.57
CA GLU A 176 -13.42 0.85 1.88
C GLU A 176 -13.58 -0.04 3.12
#